data_AF-A0A8X7ULE6-F1
#
_entry.id   AF-A0A8X7ULE6-F1
#
_cell.length_a   1.000
_cell.length_b   1.000
_cell.length_c   1.000
_cell.angle_alpha   90.00
_cell.angle_beta   90.00
_cell.angle_gamma   90.00
#
_symmetry.space_group_name_H-M   'P 1'
#
loop_
_entity.id
_entity.type
_entity.pdbx_description
1 polymer ?
#
loop_
_entity_poly.entity_id
_entity_poly.type
_entity_poly.pdbx_seq_one_letter_code
_entity_poly.pdbx_strand_id
1 'polypeptide(L)'
;MNIVIDKYDTALKGALKELELAKKEADVGRLNGLVTRTIARRDELKAELEASQGVLSRERGRVEAEMAAKANRRFAKIRSREERRGPYEEARLLHSQAFGTRKCLEALKRAGSDISQATIEIFAEQEKKYEQEAEKLKVGEIPEGDLTLSPLVLDSQFADARILASLDPYGSNAGLIDPETAASLHVPPTHPTEERREDPTPLLEGPLAALGGETPNRGNRSAEDDAPVLVLSDTSAKGSRRSNEGENVEALEEADPEIVPRSDEVHVSPAARESSVRASELSALNDRESDRED
;
A
#
# COMPACT_ATOMS: atom_id res chain seq x y z
N MET A 1 48.08 22.28 88.51
CA MET A 1 48.19 22.73 87.11
C MET A 1 47.48 21.78 86.12
N ASN A 2 47.39 20.47 86.39
CA ASN A 2 46.83 19.47 85.46
C ASN A 2 45.30 19.54 85.23
N ILE A 3 44.49 19.85 86.26
CA ILE A 3 43.00 19.88 86.14
C ILE A 3 42.51 20.90 85.10
N VAL A 4 43.23 22.01 84.93
CA VAL A 4 42.86 23.04 83.95
C VAL A 4 43.17 22.55 82.55
N ILE A 5 44.30 21.89 82.36
CA ILE A 5 44.73 21.32 81.07
C ILE A 5 43.74 20.23 80.63
N ASP A 6 43.32 19.33 81.52
CA ASP A 6 42.37 18.25 81.19
C ASP A 6 40.99 18.78 80.76
N LYS A 7 40.55 19.90 81.36
CA LYS A 7 39.30 20.58 80.97
C LYS A 7 39.40 21.18 79.57
N TYR A 8 40.51 21.82 79.25
CA TYR A 8 40.75 22.35 77.91
C TYR A 8 40.85 21.24 76.86
N ASP A 9 41.55 20.14 77.16
CA ASP A 9 41.67 18.99 76.26
C ASP A 9 40.32 18.33 75.97
N THR A 10 39.45 18.22 76.97
CA THR A 10 38.10 17.68 76.80
C THR A 10 37.23 18.60 75.95
N ALA A 11 37.28 19.90 76.19
CA ALA A 11 36.57 20.90 75.39
C ALA A 11 37.06 20.92 73.93
N LEU A 12 38.38 20.84 73.71
CA LEU A 12 38.98 20.81 72.38
C LEU A 12 38.56 19.56 71.59
N LYS A 13 38.57 18.38 72.24
CA LYS A 13 38.07 17.13 71.62
C LYS A 13 36.58 17.18 71.30
N GLY A 14 35.77 17.85 72.13
CA GLY A 14 34.35 18.09 71.87
C GLY A 14 34.14 18.96 70.63
N ALA A 15 34.81 20.11 70.58
CA ALA A 15 34.73 21.05 69.46
C ALA A 15 35.21 20.44 68.14
N LEU A 16 36.26 19.61 68.16
CA LEU A 16 36.73 18.88 66.98
C LEU A 16 35.67 17.91 66.43
N LYS A 17 34.95 17.19 67.29
CA LYS A 17 33.88 16.28 66.86
C LYS A 17 32.69 17.02 66.25
N GLU A 18 32.29 18.15 66.84
CA GLU A 18 31.21 18.99 66.30
C GLU A 18 31.59 19.60 64.94
N LEU A 19 32.82 20.09 64.79
CA LEU A 19 33.33 20.59 63.52
C LEU A 19 33.35 19.49 62.44
N GLU A 20 33.75 18.28 62.81
CA GLU A 20 33.74 17.13 61.90
C GLU A 20 32.31 16.73 61.48
N LEU A 21 31.36 16.76 62.42
CA LEU A 21 29.94 16.52 62.15
C LEU A 21 29.37 17.57 61.20
N ALA A 22 29.58 18.86 61.50
CA ALA A 22 29.10 19.97 60.69
C ALA A 22 29.69 19.94 59.27
N LYS A 23 30.96 19.52 59.13
CA LYS A 23 31.59 19.32 57.82
C LYS A 23 30.90 18.20 57.03
N LYS A 24 30.62 17.05 57.66
CA LYS A 24 29.91 15.94 57.02
C LYS A 24 28.50 16.34 56.58
N GLU A 25 27.77 17.08 57.42
CA GLU A 25 26.43 17.59 57.08
C GLU A 25 26.48 18.55 55.90
N ALA A 26 27.46 19.47 55.87
CA ALA A 26 27.65 20.37 54.74
C ALA A 26 28.01 19.61 53.44
N ASP A 27 28.85 18.58 53.52
CA ASP A 27 29.23 17.75 52.38
C ASP A 27 28.03 16.95 51.85
N VAL A 28 27.21 16.37 52.73
CA VAL A 28 25.96 15.69 52.36
C VAL A 28 24.96 16.66 51.73
N GLY A 29 24.80 17.87 52.29
CA GLY A 29 23.94 18.91 51.72
C GLY A 29 24.38 19.32 50.32
N ARG A 30 25.70 19.49 50.10
CA ARG A 30 26.28 19.77 48.78
C ARG A 30 26.03 18.63 47.79
N LEU A 31 26.24 17.39 48.22
CA LEU A 31 26.02 16.20 47.39
C LEU A 31 24.55 16.07 47.00
N ASN A 32 23.63 16.23 47.95
CA ASN A 32 22.20 16.20 47.69
C ASN A 32 21.79 17.28 46.67
N GLY A 33 22.30 18.51 46.84
CA GLY A 33 22.06 19.58 45.87
C GLY A 33 22.60 19.26 44.46
N LEU A 34 23.77 18.60 44.36
CA LEU A 34 24.30 18.14 43.08
C LEU A 34 23.42 17.05 42.47
N VAL A 35 23.01 16.05 43.24
CA VAL A 35 22.13 14.96 42.79
C VAL A 35 20.81 15.52 42.27
N THR A 36 20.17 16.44 42.99
CA THR A 36 18.92 17.08 42.53
C THR A 36 19.09 17.80 41.20
N ARG A 37 20.19 18.54 41.01
CA ARG A 37 20.49 19.20 39.73
C ARG A 37 20.74 18.20 38.60
N THR A 38 21.48 17.13 38.87
CA THR A 38 21.76 16.08 37.87
C THR A 38 20.48 15.34 37.47
N ILE A 39 19.58 15.06 38.41
CA ILE A 39 18.26 14.46 38.12
C ILE A 39 17.45 15.41 37.25
N ALA A 40 17.33 16.68 37.63
CA ALA A 40 16.58 17.66 36.84
C ALA A 40 17.13 17.78 35.40
N ARG A 41 18.46 17.81 35.23
CA ARG A 41 19.08 17.87 33.90
C ARG A 41 18.83 16.59 33.09
N ARG A 42 18.85 15.42 33.73
CA ARG A 42 18.52 14.16 33.07
C ARG A 42 17.07 14.16 32.57
N ASP A 43 16.14 14.60 33.41
CA ASP A 43 14.72 14.62 33.07
C ASP A 43 14.43 15.62 31.94
N GLU A 44 15.13 16.77 31.92
CA GLU A 44 15.11 17.72 30.81
C GLU A 44 15.61 17.09 29.50
N LEU A 45 16.78 16.45 29.51
CA LEU A 45 17.33 15.76 28.33
C LEU A 45 16.42 14.63 27.84
N LYS A 46 15.77 13.92 28.77
CA LYS A 46 14.81 12.87 28.43
C LYS A 46 13.57 13.46 27.72
N ALA A 47 13.03 14.58 28.24
CA ALA A 47 11.92 15.27 27.62
C ALA A 47 12.28 15.81 26.21
N GLU A 48 13.49 16.34 26.04
CA GLU A 48 13.99 16.78 24.72
C GLU A 48 14.11 15.61 23.74
N LEU A 49 14.60 14.45 24.19
CA LEU A 49 14.69 13.25 23.37
C LEU A 49 13.31 12.75 22.93
N GLU A 50 12.35 12.67 23.86
CA GLU A 50 10.97 12.26 23.56
C GLU A 50 10.29 13.24 22.60
N ALA A 51 10.52 14.55 22.76
CA ALA A 51 10.02 15.56 21.84
C ALA A 51 10.60 15.38 20.42
N SER A 52 11.91 15.15 20.30
CA SER A 52 12.60 14.89 19.04
C SER A 52 12.07 13.62 18.36
N GLN A 53 11.91 12.53 19.10
CA GLN A 53 11.31 11.28 18.61
C GLN A 53 9.87 11.48 18.12
N GLY A 54 9.10 12.31 18.81
CA GLY A 54 7.74 12.67 18.38
C GLY A 54 7.72 13.40 17.03
N VAL A 55 8.69 14.28 16.77
CA VAL A 55 8.82 14.94 15.45
C VAL A 55 9.18 13.92 14.36
N LEU A 56 10.17 13.06 14.60
CA LEU A 56 10.57 12.00 13.66
C LEU A 56 9.41 11.05 13.32
N SER A 57 8.63 10.68 14.33
CA SER A 57 7.48 9.78 14.16
C SER A 57 6.38 10.41 13.30
N ARG A 58 6.10 11.71 13.49
CA ARG A 58 5.16 12.45 12.64
C ARG A 58 5.64 12.56 11.20
N GLU A 59 6.93 12.84 11.01
CA GLU A 59 7.49 12.91 9.65
C GLU A 59 7.42 11.55 8.96
N ARG A 60 7.77 10.47 9.66
CA ARG A 60 7.63 9.10 9.13
C ARG A 60 6.18 8.83 8.68
N GLY A 61 5.20 9.19 9.52
CA GLY A 61 3.78 9.03 9.17
C GLY A 61 3.38 9.86 7.94
N ARG A 62 3.91 11.09 7.80
CA ARG A 62 3.68 11.93 6.61
C ARG A 62 4.26 11.30 5.35
N VAL A 63 5.51 10.83 5.41
CA VAL A 63 6.19 10.16 4.29
C VAL A 63 5.42 8.91 3.87
N GLU A 64 5.04 8.07 4.84
CA GLU A 64 4.28 6.84 4.60
C GLU A 64 2.91 7.13 3.97
N ALA A 65 2.19 8.14 4.46
CA ALA A 65 0.90 8.54 3.90
C ALA A 65 1.03 9.03 2.45
N GLU A 66 2.05 9.83 2.13
CA GLU A 66 2.30 10.31 0.77
C GLU A 66 2.73 9.19 -0.19
N MET A 67 3.57 8.26 0.27
CA MET A 67 3.91 7.04 -0.49
C MET A 67 2.65 6.22 -0.81
N ALA A 68 1.83 5.97 0.21
CA ALA A 68 0.58 5.22 0.05
C ALA A 68 -0.37 5.95 -0.90
N ALA A 69 -0.53 7.27 -0.77
CA ALA A 69 -1.36 8.07 -1.66
C ALA A 69 -0.88 8.01 -3.11
N LYS A 70 0.43 8.16 -3.35
CA LYS A 70 1.03 8.09 -4.69
C LYS A 70 0.82 6.71 -5.33
N ALA A 71 1.08 5.64 -4.59
CA ALA A 71 0.86 4.28 -5.06
C ALA A 71 -0.64 4.01 -5.35
N ASN A 72 -1.52 4.40 -4.44
CA ASN A 72 -2.96 4.22 -4.57
C ASN A 72 -3.53 4.95 -5.80
N ARG A 73 -3.04 6.14 -6.13
CA ARG A 73 -3.42 6.84 -7.37
C ARG A 73 -3.09 6.02 -8.61
N ARG A 74 -1.93 5.35 -8.66
CA ARG A 74 -1.55 4.46 -9.77
C ARG A 74 -2.39 3.20 -9.80
N PHE A 75 -2.56 2.53 -8.67
CA PHE A 75 -3.41 1.34 -8.58
C PHE A 75 -4.87 1.62 -8.91
N ALA A 76 -5.41 2.79 -8.57
CA ALA A 76 -6.76 3.19 -8.96
C ALA A 76 -6.90 3.30 -10.50
N LYS A 77 -5.91 3.89 -11.18
CA LYS A 77 -5.88 3.96 -12.65
C LYS A 77 -5.80 2.57 -13.29
N ILE A 78 -4.97 1.69 -12.75
CA ILE A 78 -4.82 0.30 -13.23
C ILE A 78 -6.14 -0.46 -13.02
N ARG A 79 -6.76 -0.37 -11.84
CA ARG A 79 -8.06 -1.00 -11.56
C ARG A 79 -9.16 -0.53 -12.52
N SER A 80 -9.27 0.78 -12.76
CA SER A 80 -10.25 1.33 -13.70
C SER A 80 -10.02 0.88 -15.16
N ARG A 81 -8.78 0.56 -15.54
CA ARG A 81 -8.48 -0.06 -16.83
C ARG A 81 -8.91 -1.51 -16.85
N GLU A 82 -8.58 -2.26 -15.80
CA GLU A 82 -8.88 -3.68 -15.69
C GLU A 82 -10.40 -3.93 -15.65
N GLU A 83 -11.17 -3.09 -14.96
CA GLU A 83 -12.63 -3.13 -14.94
C GLU A 83 -13.26 -3.01 -16.34
N ARG A 84 -12.63 -2.26 -17.25
CA ARG A 84 -13.09 -2.11 -18.64
C ARG A 84 -12.57 -3.21 -19.57
N ARG A 85 -11.51 -3.92 -19.16
CA ARG A 85 -10.82 -4.92 -19.98
C ARG A 85 -11.72 -6.12 -20.27
N GLY A 86 -12.40 -6.65 -19.25
CA GLY A 86 -13.34 -7.77 -19.43
C GLY A 86 -14.45 -7.48 -20.45
N PRO A 87 -15.23 -6.40 -20.27
CA PRO A 87 -16.26 -6.00 -21.25
C PRO A 87 -15.71 -5.74 -22.66
N TYR A 88 -14.51 -5.15 -22.76
CA TYR A 88 -13.84 -4.94 -24.05
C TYR A 88 -13.49 -6.25 -24.76
N GLU A 89 -12.94 -7.21 -24.04
CA GLU A 89 -12.61 -8.54 -24.57
C GLU A 89 -13.86 -9.31 -24.99
N GLU A 90 -14.93 -9.23 -24.19
CA GLU A 90 -16.23 -9.81 -24.51
C GLU A 90 -16.82 -9.21 -25.80
N ALA A 91 -16.83 -7.88 -25.93
CA ALA A 91 -17.30 -7.22 -27.13
C ALA A 91 -16.48 -7.63 -28.38
N ARG A 92 -15.14 -7.73 -28.26
CA ARG A 92 -14.29 -8.22 -29.36
C ARG A 92 -14.57 -9.67 -29.73
N LEU A 93 -14.80 -10.54 -28.75
CA LEU A 93 -15.14 -11.94 -28.98
C LEU A 93 -16.47 -12.05 -29.75
N LEU A 94 -17.49 -11.34 -29.28
CA LEU A 94 -18.83 -11.33 -29.90
C LEU A 94 -18.80 -10.72 -31.30
N HIS A 95 -18.05 -9.63 -31.51
CA HIS A 95 -17.80 -9.08 -32.84
C HIS A 95 -17.17 -10.11 -33.77
N SER A 96 -16.10 -10.79 -33.32
CA SER A 96 -15.40 -11.81 -34.10
C SER A 96 -16.31 -13.00 -34.44
N GLN A 97 -17.16 -13.41 -33.49
CA GLN A 97 -18.14 -14.47 -33.67
C GLN A 97 -19.22 -14.08 -34.70
N ALA A 98 -19.79 -12.88 -34.58
CA ALA A 98 -20.80 -12.38 -35.51
C ALA A 98 -20.22 -12.23 -36.92
N PHE A 99 -19.01 -11.67 -37.04
CA PHE A 99 -18.28 -11.57 -38.29
C PHE A 99 -18.04 -12.94 -38.93
N GLY A 100 -17.48 -13.89 -38.17
CA GLY A 100 -17.19 -15.24 -38.66
C GLY A 100 -18.47 -15.97 -39.10
N THR A 101 -19.54 -15.87 -38.30
CA THR A 101 -20.83 -16.49 -38.61
C THR A 101 -21.45 -15.89 -39.86
N ARG A 102 -21.47 -14.56 -39.98
CA ARG A 102 -21.95 -13.87 -41.18
C ARG A 102 -21.19 -14.34 -42.42
N LYS A 103 -19.85 -14.39 -42.36
CA LYS A 103 -19.02 -14.85 -43.48
C LYS A 103 -19.32 -16.30 -43.89
N CYS A 104 -19.52 -17.19 -42.94
CA CYS A 104 -19.93 -18.58 -43.21
C CYS A 104 -21.31 -18.64 -43.87
N LEU A 105 -22.31 -17.91 -43.35
CA LEU A 105 -23.66 -17.87 -43.93
C LEU A 105 -23.67 -17.30 -45.35
N GLU A 106 -22.91 -16.24 -45.60
CA GLU A 106 -22.74 -15.69 -46.95
C GLU A 106 -22.10 -16.72 -47.90
N ALA A 107 -21.11 -17.49 -47.43
CA ALA A 107 -20.47 -18.53 -48.25
C ALA A 107 -21.43 -19.67 -48.58
N LEU A 108 -22.20 -20.15 -47.59
CA LEU A 108 -23.21 -21.19 -47.79
C LEU A 108 -24.32 -20.73 -48.74
N LYS A 109 -24.76 -19.47 -48.62
CA LYS A 109 -25.71 -18.87 -49.55
C LYS A 109 -25.17 -18.84 -50.98
N ARG A 110 -23.90 -18.45 -51.16
CA ARG A 110 -23.22 -18.50 -52.47
C ARG A 110 -23.08 -19.93 -53.01
N ALA A 111 -22.96 -20.93 -52.14
CA ALA A 111 -22.90 -22.35 -52.50
C ALA A 111 -24.27 -22.97 -52.84
N GLY A 112 -25.36 -22.19 -52.81
CA GLY A 112 -26.71 -22.64 -53.17
C GLY A 112 -27.54 -23.17 -52.01
N SER A 113 -27.15 -22.90 -50.75
CA SER A 113 -27.99 -23.19 -49.58
C SER A 113 -29.12 -22.15 -49.47
N ASP A 114 -30.32 -22.59 -49.09
CA ASP A 114 -31.49 -21.74 -48.85
C ASP A 114 -31.38 -20.95 -47.54
N ILE A 115 -30.42 -20.02 -47.49
CA ILE A 115 -30.21 -19.11 -46.36
C ILE A 115 -30.91 -17.79 -46.65
N SER A 116 -31.80 -17.40 -45.75
CA SER A 116 -32.50 -16.12 -45.84
C SER A 116 -31.51 -14.95 -45.74
N GLN A 117 -31.74 -13.91 -46.54
CA GLN A 117 -30.93 -12.68 -46.44
C GLN A 117 -31.10 -12.01 -45.07
N ALA A 118 -32.30 -12.06 -44.50
CA ALA A 118 -32.59 -11.52 -43.18
C ALA A 118 -31.70 -12.14 -42.10
N THR A 119 -31.40 -13.45 -42.16
CA THR A 119 -30.48 -14.10 -41.21
C THR A 119 -29.06 -13.53 -41.31
N ILE A 120 -28.58 -13.23 -42.51
CA ILE A 120 -27.25 -12.63 -42.72
C ILE A 120 -27.22 -11.20 -42.19
N GLU A 121 -28.29 -10.44 -42.42
CA GLU A 121 -28.44 -9.06 -41.94
C GLU A 121 -28.43 -8.97 -40.41
N ILE A 122 -29.08 -9.90 -39.70
CA ILE A 122 -29.02 -9.98 -38.23
C ILE A 122 -27.56 -10.04 -37.73
N PHE A 123 -26.72 -10.89 -38.33
CA PHE A 123 -25.32 -10.99 -37.93
C PHE A 123 -24.50 -9.77 -38.38
N ALA A 124 -24.86 -9.10 -39.48
CA ALA A 124 -24.24 -7.85 -39.88
C ALA A 124 -24.54 -6.71 -38.90
N GLU A 125 -25.77 -6.64 -38.39
CA GLU A 125 -26.16 -5.69 -37.35
C GLU A 125 -25.45 -5.98 -36.03
N GLN A 126 -25.34 -7.26 -35.63
CA GLN A 126 -24.60 -7.69 -34.45
C GLN A 126 -23.11 -7.35 -34.56
N GLU A 127 -22.47 -7.64 -35.70
CA GLU A 127 -21.08 -7.30 -35.97
C GLU A 127 -20.83 -5.80 -35.74
N LYS A 128 -21.68 -4.95 -36.32
CA LYS A 128 -21.59 -3.49 -36.18
C LYS A 128 -21.84 -3.02 -34.75
N LYS A 129 -22.80 -3.61 -34.04
CA LYS A 129 -23.10 -3.30 -32.64
C LYS A 129 -21.88 -3.57 -31.76
N TYR A 130 -21.30 -4.76 -31.86
CA TYR A 130 -20.17 -5.16 -31.03
C TYR A 130 -18.86 -4.48 -31.44
N GLU A 131 -18.72 -4.08 -32.71
CA GLU A 131 -17.61 -3.22 -33.15
C GLU A 131 -17.67 -1.85 -32.45
N GLN A 132 -18.84 -1.22 -32.42
CA GLN A 132 -19.04 0.07 -31.73
C GLN A 132 -18.83 -0.05 -30.22
N GLU A 133 -19.33 -1.13 -29.63
CA GLU A 133 -19.15 -1.42 -28.20
C GLU A 133 -17.67 -1.64 -27.85
N ALA A 134 -16.94 -2.42 -28.67
CA ALA A 134 -15.51 -2.62 -28.51
C ALA A 134 -14.73 -1.32 -28.66
N GLU A 135 -15.06 -0.46 -29.62
CA GLU A 135 -14.37 0.83 -29.79
C GLU A 135 -14.63 1.76 -28.60
N LYS A 136 -15.85 1.77 -28.03
CA LYS A 136 -16.17 2.53 -26.82
C LYS A 136 -15.43 2.03 -25.58
N LEU A 137 -15.24 0.72 -25.46
CA LEU A 137 -14.61 0.08 -24.30
C LEU A 137 -13.10 -0.08 -24.42
N LYS A 138 -12.52 0.36 -25.54
CA LYS A 138 -11.11 0.15 -25.89
C LYS A 138 -10.17 0.51 -24.75
N VAL A 139 -9.51 -0.52 -24.23
CA VAL A 139 -8.46 -0.39 -23.24
C VAL A 139 -7.14 -0.32 -24.01
N GLY A 140 -6.56 0.87 -24.11
CA GLY A 140 -5.23 1.05 -24.69
C GLY A 140 -4.13 0.50 -23.78
N GLU A 141 -2.87 0.62 -24.22
CA GLU A 141 -1.70 0.20 -23.45
C GLU A 141 -1.59 0.92 -22.10
N ILE A 142 -0.96 0.27 -21.12
CA ILE A 142 -0.69 0.88 -19.82
C ILE A 142 0.45 1.90 -19.98
N PRO A 143 0.24 3.19 -19.65
CA PRO A 143 1.27 4.20 -19.70
C PRO A 143 2.42 3.79 -18.78
N GLU A 144 3.64 3.96 -19.27
CA GLU A 144 4.85 3.67 -18.50
C GLU A 144 4.91 4.47 -17.18
N GLY A 145 4.38 5.69 -17.19
CA GLY A 145 4.26 6.52 -15.99
C GLY A 145 3.32 5.95 -14.91
N ASP A 146 2.43 5.00 -15.25
CA ASP A 146 1.60 4.27 -14.28
C ASP A 146 2.28 2.99 -13.76
N LEU A 147 3.30 2.49 -14.47
CA LEU A 147 4.10 1.31 -14.08
C LEU A 147 5.32 1.69 -13.24
N THR A 148 5.72 2.95 -13.25
CA THR A 148 6.89 3.45 -12.52
C THR A 148 6.48 4.25 -11.30
N LEU A 149 7.15 4.01 -10.18
CA LEU A 149 7.08 4.87 -9.01
C LEU A 149 8.19 5.91 -9.14
N SER A 150 7.86 7.13 -9.53
CA SER A 150 8.83 8.23 -9.46
C SER A 150 9.24 8.46 -7.99
N PRO A 151 10.43 9.02 -7.72
CA PRO A 151 10.85 9.34 -6.36
C PRO A 151 9.81 10.19 -5.63
N LEU A 152 9.72 10.01 -4.31
CA LEU A 152 8.86 10.83 -3.48
C LEU A 152 9.55 12.19 -3.26
N VAL A 153 8.97 13.26 -3.79
CA VAL A 153 9.48 14.61 -3.61
C VAL A 153 8.72 15.23 -2.45
N LEU A 154 9.32 15.24 -1.25
CA LEU A 154 8.77 15.88 -0.07
C LEU A 154 9.74 16.91 0.47
N ASP A 155 9.22 18.06 0.86
CA ASP A 155 9.95 19.05 1.66
C ASP A 155 10.06 18.52 3.10
N SER A 156 11.17 17.81 3.35
CA SER A 156 11.51 17.24 4.65
C SER A 156 12.78 17.87 5.19
N GLN A 157 12.72 18.39 6.43
CA GLN A 157 13.90 18.89 7.13
C GLN A 157 14.91 17.78 7.49
N PHE A 158 14.50 16.51 7.39
CA PHE A 158 15.33 15.35 7.68
C PHE A 158 15.98 14.74 6.43
N ALA A 159 15.69 15.30 5.25
CA ALA A 159 16.30 14.85 3.99
C ALA A 159 17.72 15.42 3.85
N ASP A 160 18.73 14.55 3.86
CA ASP A 160 20.10 14.90 3.46
C ASP A 160 20.28 14.68 1.96
N ALA A 161 20.55 15.76 1.21
CA ALA A 161 20.75 15.72 -0.23
C ALA A 161 21.88 14.77 -0.68
N ARG A 162 22.92 14.58 0.14
CA ARG A 162 24.03 13.66 -0.15
C ARG A 162 23.57 12.21 -0.06
N ILE A 163 22.74 11.89 0.93
CA ILE A 163 22.17 10.54 1.08
C ILE A 163 21.19 10.28 -0.08
N LEU A 164 20.32 11.24 -0.39
CA LEU A 164 19.38 11.13 -1.51
C LEU A 164 20.11 10.89 -2.85
N ALA A 165 21.22 11.58 -3.10
CA ALA A 165 22.01 11.41 -4.32
C ALA A 165 22.72 10.03 -4.40
N SER A 166 22.93 9.36 -3.26
CA SER A 166 23.54 8.04 -3.20
C SER A 166 22.54 6.88 -3.30
N LEU A 167 21.23 7.17 -3.24
CA LEU A 167 20.21 6.13 -3.34
C LEU A 167 20.21 5.54 -4.76
N ASP A 168 20.23 4.22 -4.82
CA ASP A 168 19.89 3.47 -6.03
C ASP A 168 18.36 3.43 -6.14
N PRO A 169 17.75 4.07 -7.17
CA PRO A 169 16.31 4.06 -7.35
C PRO A 169 15.76 2.70 -7.80
N TYR A 170 16.60 1.80 -8.31
CA TYR A 170 16.19 0.50 -8.87
C TYR A 170 16.81 -0.70 -8.16
N GLY A 171 17.73 -0.47 -7.22
CA GLY A 171 18.42 -1.52 -6.47
C GLY A 171 18.26 -1.42 -4.96
N SER A 172 19.03 -2.24 -4.24
CA SER A 172 18.95 -2.32 -2.78
C SER A 172 19.78 -1.23 -2.12
N ASN A 173 19.12 -0.38 -1.34
CA ASN A 173 19.76 0.64 -0.52
C ASN A 173 20.17 0.12 0.87
N ALA A 174 20.08 -1.19 1.13
CA ALA A 174 20.35 -1.77 2.44
C ALA A 174 21.80 -1.56 2.91
N GLY A 175 22.77 -1.51 1.97
CA GLY A 175 24.18 -1.26 2.27
C GLY A 175 24.48 0.18 2.73
N LEU A 176 23.53 1.11 2.63
CA LEU A 176 23.65 2.47 3.17
C LEU A 176 23.36 2.54 4.67
N ILE A 177 22.73 1.49 5.23
CA ILE A 177 22.45 1.40 6.67
C ILE A 177 23.66 0.75 7.34
N ASP A 178 24.15 1.39 8.39
CA ASP A 178 25.20 0.82 9.23
C ASP A 178 24.74 -0.54 9.84
N PRO A 179 25.57 -1.59 9.84
CA PRO A 179 25.18 -2.91 10.32
C PRO A 179 24.64 -2.96 11.76
N GLU A 180 25.16 -2.12 12.68
CA GLU A 180 24.68 -2.03 14.07
C GLU A 180 23.29 -1.40 14.13
N THR A 181 23.06 -0.39 13.30
CA THR A 181 21.75 0.24 13.13
C THR A 181 20.76 -0.74 12.51
N ALA A 182 21.16 -1.49 11.48
CA ALA A 182 20.33 -2.49 10.83
C ALA A 182 19.91 -3.61 11.81
N ALA A 183 20.84 -4.09 12.65
CA ALA A 183 20.55 -5.06 13.70
C ALA A 183 19.53 -4.54 14.73
N SER A 184 19.55 -3.23 15.01
CA SER A 184 18.62 -2.58 15.94
C SER A 184 17.21 -2.37 15.36
N LEU A 185 17.06 -2.37 14.03
CA LEU A 185 15.77 -2.25 13.35
C LEU A 185 15.00 -3.57 13.27
N HIS A 186 15.64 -4.71 13.60
CA HIS A 186 14.95 -5.98 13.73
C HIS A 186 13.98 -5.91 14.92
N VAL A 187 12.70 -5.71 14.62
CA VAL A 187 11.62 -6.01 15.55
C VAL A 187 11.48 -7.53 15.57
N PRO A 188 11.71 -8.22 16.70
CA PRO A 188 11.37 -9.64 16.81
C PRO A 188 9.87 -9.80 16.49
N PRO A 189 9.47 -10.77 15.65
CA PRO A 189 8.06 -10.99 15.37
C PRO A 189 7.31 -11.21 16.69
N THR A 190 6.37 -10.34 17.01
CA THR A 190 5.48 -10.42 18.18
C THR A 190 4.39 -11.48 17.96
N HIS A 191 4.80 -12.68 17.55
CA HIS A 191 3.97 -13.88 17.58
C HIS A 191 4.81 -14.99 18.23
N PRO A 192 4.36 -15.59 19.34
CA PRO A 192 4.96 -16.83 19.81
C PRO A 192 4.59 -17.91 18.79
N THR A 193 5.42 -18.10 17.77
CA THR A 193 5.40 -19.32 16.98
C THR A 193 5.96 -20.41 17.87
N GLU A 194 5.12 -21.40 18.16
CA GLU A 194 5.48 -22.59 18.94
C GLU A 194 6.83 -23.15 18.52
N GLU A 195 7.66 -23.50 19.51
CA GLU A 195 8.92 -24.21 19.33
C GLU A 195 8.68 -25.50 18.54
N ARG A 196 8.99 -25.50 17.24
CA ARG A 196 9.36 -26.73 16.54
C ARG A 196 10.87 -26.83 16.53
N ARG A 197 11.41 -27.52 17.52
CA ARG A 197 12.80 -27.98 17.54
C ARG A 197 13.05 -28.82 16.29
N GLU A 198 13.99 -28.40 15.45
CA GLU A 198 14.65 -29.27 14.49
C GLU A 198 16.17 -29.10 14.69
N ASP A 199 16.79 -30.17 15.17
CA ASP A 199 18.25 -30.31 15.23
C ASP A 199 18.85 -30.34 13.80
N PRO A 200 20.05 -29.78 13.58
CA PRO A 200 20.65 -29.72 12.25
C PRO A 200 21.50 -30.97 11.97
N THR A 201 21.30 -31.61 10.81
CA THR A 201 22.23 -32.62 10.29
C THR A 201 22.95 -32.07 9.04
N PRO A 202 24.30 -32.18 8.91
CA PRO A 202 25.05 -31.41 7.93
C PRO A 202 25.23 -32.10 6.56
N LEU A 203 25.53 -31.24 5.58
CA LEU A 203 25.94 -31.46 4.19
C LEU A 203 26.93 -32.62 3.94
N LEU A 204 26.72 -33.38 2.86
CA LEU A 204 27.80 -34.12 2.17
C LEU A 204 27.51 -34.28 0.66
N GLU A 205 28.28 -33.52 -0.14
CA GLU A 205 28.94 -33.80 -1.44
C GLU A 205 28.27 -34.67 -2.55
N GLY A 206 28.33 -34.16 -3.80
CA GLY A 206 27.77 -34.73 -5.06
C GLY A 206 28.51 -35.95 -5.64
N PRO A 207 28.63 -36.18 -6.98
CA PRO A 207 28.39 -35.27 -8.13
C PRO A 207 27.73 -35.86 -9.44
N LEU A 208 27.39 -34.91 -10.33
CA LEU A 208 27.12 -34.91 -11.79
C LEU A 208 27.51 -36.13 -12.69
N ALA A 209 26.55 -36.59 -13.51
CA ALA A 209 26.67 -37.17 -14.87
C ALA A 209 25.23 -37.51 -15.37
N ALA A 210 24.79 -37.47 -16.64
CA ALA A 210 25.32 -37.14 -17.95
C ALA A 210 24.10 -36.94 -18.90
N LEU A 211 24.38 -36.31 -20.05
CA LEU A 211 23.48 -35.95 -21.15
C LEU A 211 22.85 -37.14 -21.90
N GLY A 212 21.68 -36.88 -22.52
CA GLY A 212 21.06 -37.66 -23.60
C GLY A 212 19.59 -37.91 -23.30
N GLY A 213 18.60 -37.50 -24.10
CA GLY A 213 18.53 -37.28 -25.53
C GLY A 213 17.28 -38.00 -26.03
N GLU A 214 16.37 -37.25 -26.67
CA GLU A 214 15.29 -37.71 -27.56
C GLU A 214 13.98 -38.31 -26.98
N THR A 215 12.87 -37.72 -27.42
CA THR A 215 11.52 -38.30 -27.51
C THR A 215 11.31 -38.76 -28.98
N PRO A 216 10.45 -39.75 -29.33
CA PRO A 216 8.98 -39.55 -29.31
C PRO A 216 8.05 -40.80 -29.13
N ASN A 217 6.94 -40.57 -28.42
CA ASN A 217 5.53 -40.98 -28.66
C ASN A 217 5.14 -42.44 -29.07
N ARG A 218 4.32 -43.13 -28.23
CA ARG A 218 2.93 -43.63 -28.49
C ARG A 218 2.57 -44.96 -27.77
N GLY A 219 1.62 -44.90 -26.83
CA GLY A 219 0.47 -45.84 -26.73
C GLY A 219 0.50 -47.09 -25.80
N ASN A 220 -0.38 -47.03 -24.78
CA ASN A 220 -1.19 -48.10 -24.13
C ASN A 220 -0.66 -48.94 -22.94
N ARG A 221 -1.31 -48.67 -21.77
CA ARG A 221 -1.84 -49.55 -20.67
C ARG A 221 -0.83 -50.53 -20.02
N SER A 222 -0.66 -50.66 -18.70
CA SER A 222 -1.63 -50.64 -17.58
C SER A 222 -0.90 -50.67 -16.22
N ALA A 223 -1.57 -50.12 -15.20
CA ALA A 223 -1.64 -50.57 -13.79
C ALA A 223 -0.58 -50.13 -12.74
N GLU A 224 -1.14 -49.64 -11.61
CA GLU A 224 -0.62 -49.53 -10.22
C GLU A 224 0.37 -48.38 -9.94
N ASP A 225 0.33 -47.62 -8.85
CA ASP A 225 -0.62 -47.25 -7.79
C ASP A 225 0.04 -46.04 -7.06
N ASP A 226 -0.72 -45.28 -6.29
CA ASP A 226 -0.27 -44.23 -5.33
C ASP A 226 0.33 -42.89 -5.85
N ALA A 227 -0.57 -41.92 -6.07
CA ALA A 227 -0.27 -40.49 -5.93
C ALA A 227 -1.40 -39.78 -5.15
N PRO A 228 -1.10 -38.87 -4.21
CA PRO A 228 -2.11 -38.26 -3.35
C PRO A 228 -3.04 -37.33 -4.14
N VAL A 229 -4.34 -37.64 -4.10
CA VAL A 229 -5.42 -36.84 -4.67
C VAL A 229 -5.55 -35.54 -3.89
N LEU A 230 -5.20 -34.42 -4.52
CA LEU A 230 -5.49 -33.08 -3.99
C LEU A 230 -6.99 -32.78 -4.15
N VAL A 231 -7.74 -33.08 -3.08
CA VAL A 231 -9.15 -32.70 -2.94
C VAL A 231 -9.22 -31.19 -2.67
N LEU A 232 -9.46 -30.39 -3.72
CA LEU A 232 -9.88 -29.00 -3.58
C LEU A 232 -11.35 -29.00 -3.18
N SER A 233 -11.63 -28.61 -1.94
CA SER A 233 -13.00 -28.41 -1.46
C SER A 233 -13.44 -26.97 -1.72
N ASP A 234 -14.37 -26.80 -2.65
CA ASP A 234 -15.18 -25.59 -2.80
C ASP A 234 -16.31 -25.61 -1.76
N THR A 235 -16.30 -24.72 -0.77
CA THR A 235 -17.46 -24.55 0.13
C THR A 235 -18.49 -23.64 -0.53
N SER A 236 -19.35 -24.25 -1.34
CA SER A 236 -20.65 -23.73 -1.75
C SER A 236 -21.61 -23.79 -0.57
N ALA A 237 -22.02 -22.62 -0.04
CA ALA A 237 -23.05 -22.54 0.98
C ALA A 237 -24.41 -22.26 0.33
N LYS A 238 -25.22 -23.29 0.09
CA LYS A 238 -26.67 -23.14 -0.01
C LYS A 238 -27.45 -24.39 0.44
N GLY A 239 -28.36 -24.16 1.38
CA GLY A 239 -29.48 -25.04 1.76
C GLY A 239 -29.45 -25.47 3.22
N SER A 240 -30.55 -25.74 3.93
CA SER A 240 -32.00 -25.69 3.64
C SER A 240 -32.74 -26.20 4.90
N ARG A 241 -34.01 -25.77 5.10
CA ARG A 241 -35.11 -26.34 5.93
C ARG A 241 -35.12 -25.98 7.44
N ARG A 242 -36.25 -25.63 8.08
CA ARG A 242 -37.63 -26.16 8.00
C ARG A 242 -38.75 -25.11 8.22
N SER A 243 -39.93 -25.57 7.82
CA SER A 243 -41.30 -25.03 7.69
C SER A 243 -42.05 -24.56 8.95
N ASN A 244 -43.02 -23.63 8.76
CA ASN A 244 -44.45 -23.86 9.01
C ASN A 244 -45.37 -22.70 8.53
N GLU A 245 -46.33 -23.09 7.68
CA GLU A 245 -47.75 -22.73 7.51
C GLU A 245 -48.31 -21.31 7.80
N GLY A 246 -49.14 -20.83 6.86
CA GLY A 246 -50.08 -19.71 7.04
C GLY A 246 -50.59 -19.14 5.71
N GLU A 247 -51.74 -19.63 5.26
CA GLU A 247 -52.50 -19.23 4.07
C GLU A 247 -52.85 -17.72 4.04
N ASN A 248 -52.84 -17.07 2.87
CA ASN A 248 -54.03 -16.43 2.27
C ASN A 248 -53.74 -15.93 0.83
N VAL A 249 -54.80 -15.93 0.04
CA VAL A 249 -54.92 -15.74 -1.41
C VAL A 249 -55.26 -14.29 -1.78
N GLU A 250 -55.25 -14.01 -3.09
CA GLU A 250 -55.76 -12.81 -3.79
C GLU A 250 -54.81 -11.60 -3.87
N ALA A 251 -54.74 -10.80 -4.92
CA ALA A 251 -55.17 -10.82 -6.32
C ALA A 251 -54.54 -9.55 -6.96
N LEU A 252 -54.32 -9.59 -8.27
CA LEU A 252 -54.30 -8.49 -9.27
C LEU A 252 -54.27 -7.03 -8.76
N GLU A 253 -53.37 -6.21 -9.31
CA GLU A 253 -53.69 -5.24 -10.39
C GLU A 253 -52.56 -4.20 -10.58
N GLU A 254 -52.31 -3.83 -11.84
CA GLU A 254 -51.43 -2.75 -12.29
C GLU A 254 -51.81 -1.39 -11.71
N ALA A 255 -50.82 -0.50 -11.52
CA ALA A 255 -50.75 0.80 -12.19
C ALA A 255 -49.58 1.63 -11.63
N ASP A 256 -48.71 2.11 -12.53
CA ASP A 256 -47.89 3.30 -12.33
C ASP A 256 -48.66 4.50 -12.93
N PRO A 257 -48.59 5.70 -12.34
CA PRO A 257 -47.83 6.72 -13.06
C PRO A 257 -47.09 7.77 -12.20
N GLU A 258 -45.88 8.10 -12.68
CA GLU A 258 -45.17 9.39 -12.69
C GLU A 258 -45.62 10.51 -11.73
N ILE A 259 -44.70 10.94 -10.85
CA ILE A 259 -44.67 12.31 -10.30
C ILE A 259 -43.23 12.86 -10.34
N VAL A 260 -43.06 13.88 -11.19
CA VAL A 260 -41.93 14.82 -11.25
C VAL A 260 -41.94 15.75 -10.02
N PRO A 261 -40.79 16.14 -9.45
CA PRO A 261 -40.70 17.38 -8.68
C PRO A 261 -39.95 18.49 -9.44
N ARG A 262 -40.57 19.67 -9.44
CA ARG A 262 -40.07 20.97 -9.91
C ARG A 262 -39.16 21.66 -8.89
N SER A 263 -38.38 22.57 -9.45
CA SER A 263 -37.39 23.55 -9.00
C SER A 263 -37.62 24.40 -7.73
N ASP A 264 -36.46 24.77 -7.16
CA ASP A 264 -35.98 26.08 -6.65
C ASP A 264 -36.75 26.90 -5.58
N GLU A 265 -36.05 27.23 -4.49
CA GLU A 265 -35.79 28.60 -3.95
C GLU A 265 -34.93 28.50 -2.66
N VAL A 266 -33.64 28.85 -2.67
CA VAL A 266 -33.02 30.17 -2.43
C VAL A 266 -33.36 30.80 -1.06
N HIS A 267 -32.43 30.69 -0.12
CA HIS A 267 -32.22 31.69 0.93
C HIS A 267 -30.74 32.10 0.99
N VAL A 268 -30.52 33.41 0.81
CA VAL A 268 -29.23 34.07 0.67
C VAL A 268 -29.05 35.07 1.83
N SER A 269 -28.02 34.80 2.66
CA SER A 269 -27.02 35.75 3.24
C SER A 269 -27.51 36.82 4.27
N PRO A 270 -26.66 37.59 5.00
CA PRO A 270 -25.27 38.01 4.64
C PRO A 270 -24.23 38.40 5.75
N ALA A 271 -23.03 38.74 5.23
CA ALA A 271 -22.00 39.71 5.69
C ALA A 271 -21.02 39.26 6.80
N ALA A 272 -19.70 39.51 6.72
CA ALA A 272 -18.90 40.58 6.11
C ALA A 272 -17.58 40.02 5.49
N ARG A 273 -17.12 40.40 4.28
CA ARG A 273 -16.41 41.64 3.85
C ARG A 273 -15.10 41.86 4.64
N GLU A 274 -13.90 42.00 4.07
CA GLU A 274 -13.42 42.59 2.80
C GLU A 274 -11.92 42.20 2.56
N SER A 275 -11.48 41.92 1.31
CA SER A 275 -10.48 42.69 0.52
C SER A 275 -9.31 41.77 0.12
N SER A 276 -8.64 41.73 -1.05
CA SER A 276 -8.60 42.49 -2.31
C SER A 276 -7.76 41.63 -3.29
N VAL A 277 -8.26 41.20 -4.45
CA VAL A 277 -8.05 41.75 -5.81
C VAL A 277 -6.63 41.60 -6.40
N ARG A 278 -6.60 40.91 -7.57
CA ARG A 278 -5.60 40.80 -8.68
C ARG A 278 -4.41 39.85 -8.45
N ALA A 279 -3.98 39.01 -9.40
CA ALA A 279 -4.13 39.05 -10.86
C ALA A 279 -4.24 37.63 -11.46
N SER A 280 -5.21 37.45 -12.36
CA SER A 280 -5.11 36.51 -13.48
C SER A 280 -4.40 37.26 -14.60
N GLU A 281 -3.26 36.75 -15.07
CA GLU A 281 -2.75 36.91 -16.43
C GLU A 281 -1.47 36.04 -16.55
N LEU A 282 -1.18 35.59 -17.78
CA LEU A 282 -0.08 34.72 -18.22
C LEU A 282 -0.41 33.24 -18.46
N SER A 283 -1.37 33.03 -19.36
CA SER A 283 -1.28 31.98 -20.38
C SER A 283 -0.92 32.63 -21.72
N ALA A 284 0.36 32.58 -22.12
CA ALA A 284 0.84 32.69 -23.51
C ALA A 284 2.37 32.73 -23.50
N LEU A 285 2.98 32.20 -24.57
CA LEU A 285 4.41 32.21 -24.91
C LEU A 285 5.19 30.95 -24.48
N ASN A 286 5.08 29.90 -25.29
CA ASN A 286 6.26 29.25 -25.88
C ASN A 286 5.84 28.40 -27.08
N ASP A 287 5.45 29.09 -28.15
CA ASP A 287 5.62 28.57 -29.50
C ASP A 287 6.54 29.57 -30.22
N ARG A 288 7.57 29.02 -30.89
CA ARG A 288 8.43 29.66 -31.90
C ARG A 288 9.86 30.03 -31.48
N GLU A 289 10.76 29.08 -31.68
CA GLU A 289 12.13 29.31 -32.18
C GLU A 289 12.40 28.16 -33.16
N SER A 290 11.99 28.27 -34.44
CA SER A 290 12.79 28.79 -35.57
C SER A 290 14.23 28.24 -35.53
N ASP A 291 14.53 27.17 -36.24
CA ASP A 291 14.97 27.18 -37.66
C ASP A 291 16.01 28.27 -37.98
N ARG A 292 17.16 27.78 -38.49
CA ARG A 292 18.48 28.40 -38.81
C ARG A 292 19.46 28.28 -37.64
N GLU A 293 20.66 27.72 -37.80
CA GLU A 293 21.67 28.00 -38.83
C GLU A 293 22.52 26.77 -39.21
N ASP A 294 22.88 26.74 -40.51
CA ASP A 294 24.11 26.27 -41.20
C ASP A 294 24.86 24.98 -40.78
#